data_AF-A0A453DFI4-F1
#
_entry.id   AF-A0A453DFI4-F1
#
_cell.length_a   1.000
_cell.length_b   1.000
_cell.length_c   1.000
_cell.angle_alpha   90.00
_cell.angle_beta   90.00
_cell.angle_gamma   90.00
#
_symmetry.space_group_name_H-M   'P 1'
#
loop_
_entity.id
_entity.type
_entity.pdbx_description
1 polymer ?
#
loop_
_entity_poly.entity_id
_entity_poly.type
_entity_poly.pdbx_seq_one_letter_code
_entity_poly.pdbx_strand_id
1 'polypeptide(L)'
;SPSEVAAAQDHQLVMECLRHYNLNHPENEYVPAPGKVTRYSSPHNGSCWTHGNFVASPKHSGYFSLLPPRPTLFFYELVTKDGFEGVVSCTPLDEPVTEAYSLFGLHLGWGTRRDGSSDCLCNTCNRLVDSEVPSVGKAFPCGHYKAERFCQMCYLQSEVLHPSPEKFAFGK
;
A
#
# COMPACT_ATOMS: atom_id res chain seq x y z
N SER A 1 -22.17 -5.26 14.80
CA SER A 1 -21.94 -6.55 14.09
C SER A 1 -20.43 -6.80 13.97
N PRO A 2 -19.97 -8.02 13.64
CA PRO A 2 -18.55 -8.28 13.37
C PRO A 2 -17.94 -7.37 12.29
N SER A 3 -18.74 -6.93 11.32
CA SER A 3 -18.29 -5.99 10.26
C SER A 3 -18.05 -4.58 10.78
N GLU A 4 -18.86 -4.09 11.72
CA GLU A 4 -18.68 -2.76 12.34
C GLU A 4 -17.43 -2.72 13.22
N VAL A 5 -17.12 -3.82 13.92
CA VAL A 5 -15.90 -3.94 14.73
C VAL A 5 -14.65 -3.91 13.85
N ALA A 6 -14.66 -4.66 12.73
CA ALA A 6 -13.56 -4.63 11.77
C ALA A 6 -13.37 -3.23 11.16
N ALA A 7 -14.46 -2.56 10.75
CA ALA A 7 -14.39 -1.19 10.23
C ALA A 7 -13.83 -0.19 11.25
N ALA A 8 -14.17 -0.33 12.54
CA ALA A 8 -13.63 0.51 13.60
C ALA A 8 -12.12 0.28 13.83
N GLN A 9 -11.67 -0.97 13.79
CA GLN A 9 -10.25 -1.33 13.88
C GLN A 9 -9.46 -0.79 12.68
N ASP A 10 -10.01 -0.92 11.47
CA ASP A 10 -9.42 -0.38 10.24
C ASP A 10 -9.28 1.13 10.32
N HIS A 11 -10.33 1.82 10.78
CA HIS A 11 -10.31 3.26 10.95
C HIS A 11 -9.26 3.71 11.98
N GLN A 12 -9.15 3.01 13.11
CA GLN A 12 -8.14 3.31 14.12
C GLN A 12 -6.73 3.14 13.57
N LEU A 13 -6.46 2.03 12.89
CA LEU A 13 -5.18 1.76 12.24
C LEU A 13 -4.77 2.85 11.25
N VAL A 14 -5.70 3.24 10.36
CA VAL A 14 -5.47 4.29 9.37
C VAL A 14 -5.13 5.62 10.06
N MET A 15 -5.85 5.95 11.13
CA MET A 15 -5.59 7.16 11.90
C MET A 15 -4.22 7.15 12.57
N GLU A 16 -3.77 6.01 13.10
CA GLU A 16 -2.44 5.86 13.71
C GLU A 16 -1.33 5.99 12.66
N CYS A 17 -1.49 5.35 11.51
CA CYS A 17 -0.57 5.46 10.37
C CYS A 17 -0.46 6.91 9.87
N LEU A 18 -1.60 7.57 9.64
CA LEU A 18 -1.61 8.96 9.19
C LEU A 18 -1.07 9.93 10.23
N ARG A 19 -1.31 9.69 11.53
CA ARG A 19 -0.68 10.47 12.60
C ARG A 19 0.85 10.35 12.53
N HIS A 20 1.36 9.13 12.39
CA HIS A 20 2.79 8.87 12.24
C HIS A 20 3.38 9.59 11.01
N TYR A 21 2.71 9.51 9.86
CA TYR A 21 3.15 10.19 8.64
C TYR A 21 3.11 11.72 8.76
N ASN A 22 1.97 12.29 9.19
CA ASN A 22 1.74 13.74 9.24
C ASN A 22 2.69 14.45 10.22
N LEU A 23 3.05 13.80 11.35
CA LEU A 23 4.04 14.35 12.29
C LEU A 23 5.40 14.62 11.64
N ASN A 24 5.75 13.86 10.60
CA ASN A 24 6.99 14.02 9.84
C ASN A 24 6.82 14.88 8.57
N HIS A 25 5.58 15.25 8.21
CA HIS A 25 5.25 15.96 6.97
C HIS A 25 4.18 17.04 7.20
N PRO A 26 4.45 18.07 8.03
CA PRO A 26 3.46 19.06 8.44
C PRO A 26 2.89 19.90 7.27
N GLU A 27 3.64 20.04 6.18
CA GLU A 27 3.21 20.79 4.98
C GLU A 27 2.28 19.97 4.07
N ASN A 28 2.25 18.65 4.22
CA ASN A 28 1.54 17.71 3.33
C ASN A 28 0.71 16.72 4.14
N GLU A 29 -0.19 17.23 5.00
CA GLU A 29 -1.04 16.40 5.83
C GLU A 29 -2.10 15.63 5.02
N TYR A 30 -2.37 14.41 5.45
CA TYR A 30 -3.42 13.54 4.91
C TYR A 30 -4.47 13.19 5.97
N VAL A 31 -5.70 12.93 5.51
CA VAL A 31 -6.82 12.44 6.31
C VAL A 31 -7.37 11.14 5.70
N PRO A 32 -8.02 10.27 6.49
CA PRO A 32 -8.61 9.04 5.98
C PRO A 32 -9.60 9.35 4.84
N ALA A 33 -9.61 8.48 3.83
CA ALA A 33 -10.56 8.56 2.72
C ALA A 33 -11.25 7.20 2.53
N PRO A 34 -12.46 7.18 1.91
CA PRO A 34 -13.12 5.92 1.58
C PRO A 34 -12.24 5.06 0.66
N GLY A 35 -12.10 3.79 1.01
CA GLY A 35 -11.32 2.81 0.24
C GLY A 35 -11.16 1.51 1.00
N LYS A 36 -10.75 0.44 0.30
CA LYS A 36 -10.50 -0.86 0.92
C LYS A 36 -9.19 -0.82 1.70
N VAL A 37 -9.22 -1.23 2.97
CA VAL A 37 -8.00 -1.54 3.72
C VAL A 37 -7.59 -2.97 3.41
N THR A 38 -6.40 -3.15 2.82
CA THR A 38 -5.80 -4.45 2.56
C THR A 38 -4.75 -4.73 3.62
N ARG A 39 -4.63 -5.99 4.06
CA ARG A 39 -3.56 -6.41 4.98
C ARG A 39 -3.19 -7.87 4.80
N TYR A 40 -1.93 -8.16 5.04
CA TYR A 40 -1.41 -9.52 5.16
C TYR A 40 -0.37 -9.58 6.25
N SER A 41 -0.50 -10.59 7.12
CA SER A 41 0.35 -10.77 8.29
C SER A 41 1.13 -12.07 8.19
N SER A 42 2.43 -12.03 8.51
CA SER A 42 3.29 -13.20 8.57
C SER A 42 4.11 -13.22 9.86
N PRO A 43 4.21 -14.36 10.56
CA PRO A 43 5.12 -14.51 11.67
C PRO A 43 6.58 -14.56 11.18
N HIS A 44 7.48 -13.89 11.89
CA HIS A 44 8.92 -13.93 11.65
C HIS A 44 9.70 -13.63 12.95
N ASN A 45 10.59 -14.53 13.35
CA ASN A 45 11.50 -14.38 14.50
C ASN A 45 10.81 -13.90 15.80
N GLY A 46 9.66 -14.50 16.14
CA GLY A 46 8.92 -14.16 17.35
C GLY A 46 8.15 -12.83 17.29
N SER A 47 8.10 -12.18 16.13
CA SER A 47 7.23 -11.04 15.85
C SER A 47 6.24 -11.39 14.74
N CYS A 48 5.12 -10.68 14.66
CA CYS A 48 4.19 -10.74 13.54
C CYS A 48 4.32 -9.45 12.74
N TRP A 49 4.67 -9.55 11.45
CA TRP A 49 4.75 -8.40 10.56
C TRP A 49 3.49 -8.32 9.73
N THR A 50 2.93 -7.11 9.58
CA THR A 50 1.77 -6.88 8.73
C THR A 50 2.09 -5.82 7.69
N HIS A 51 1.88 -6.14 6.42
CA HIS A 51 1.88 -5.16 5.34
C HIS A 51 0.45 -4.88 4.91
N GLY A 52 0.18 -3.66 4.47
CA GLY A 52 -1.14 -3.32 3.97
C GLY A 52 -1.19 -2.03 3.20
N ASN A 53 -2.36 -1.76 2.62
CA ASN A 53 -2.65 -0.48 2.00
C ASN A 53 -3.98 0.11 2.45
N PHE A 54 -4.09 1.43 2.40
CA PHE A 54 -5.33 2.17 2.58
C PHE A 54 -5.33 3.43 1.72
N VAL A 55 -6.49 4.08 1.61
CA VAL A 55 -6.63 5.33 0.86
C VAL A 55 -6.70 6.51 1.82
N ALA A 56 -5.97 7.57 1.50
CA ALA A 56 -6.04 8.82 2.23
C ALA A 56 -6.10 10.00 1.25
N SER A 57 -6.68 11.11 1.69
CA SER A 57 -6.78 12.32 0.89
C SER A 57 -5.96 13.44 1.53
N PRO A 58 -5.30 14.29 0.72
CA PRO A 58 -4.71 15.52 1.21
C PRO A 58 -5.73 16.33 2.03
N LYS A 59 -5.33 16.76 3.24
CA LYS A 59 -6.17 17.55 4.15
C LYS A 59 -6.46 18.95 3.57
N HIS A 60 -5.50 19.50 2.84
CA HIS A 60 -5.59 20.81 2.21
C HIS A 60 -5.57 20.65 0.68
N SER A 61 -6.74 20.56 0.05
CA SER A 61 -6.87 20.95 -1.36
C SER A 61 -6.94 22.48 -1.41
N GLY A 62 -6.02 23.11 -2.14
CA GLY A 62 -5.93 24.58 -2.22
C GLY A 62 -7.29 25.25 -2.40
N TYR A 63 -7.44 26.44 -1.80
CA TYR A 63 -8.64 27.28 -1.70
C TYR A 63 -9.35 27.59 -3.04
N PHE A 64 -8.77 27.19 -4.18
CA PHE A 64 -9.24 27.47 -5.54
C PHE A 64 -9.58 26.23 -6.38
N SER A 65 -9.54 25.02 -5.80
CA SER A 65 -9.83 23.78 -6.53
C SER A 65 -11.31 23.42 -6.44
N LEU A 66 -12.05 23.55 -7.54
CA LEU A 66 -13.42 23.04 -7.68
C LEU A 66 -13.50 21.49 -7.66
N LEU A 67 -12.35 20.82 -7.72
CA LEU A 67 -12.22 19.38 -7.68
C LEU A 67 -11.67 18.96 -6.31
N PRO A 68 -12.29 17.98 -5.64
CA PRO A 68 -11.76 17.36 -4.44
C PRO A 68 -10.31 16.91 -4.63
N PRO A 69 -9.50 16.92 -3.56
CA PRO A 69 -8.14 16.43 -3.62
C PRO A 69 -8.15 14.97 -4.09
N ARG A 70 -7.24 14.65 -5.02
CA ARG A 70 -7.10 13.28 -5.51
C ARG A 70 -6.63 12.40 -4.35
N PRO A 71 -7.35 11.32 -4.02
CA PRO A 71 -6.90 10.37 -3.02
C PRO A 71 -5.56 9.75 -3.43
N THR A 72 -4.78 9.35 -2.44
CA THR A 72 -3.47 8.70 -2.57
C THR A 72 -3.53 7.36 -1.88
N LEU A 73 -2.95 6.33 -2.49
CA LEU A 73 -2.80 5.03 -1.87
C LEU A 73 -1.59 5.07 -0.94
N PHE A 74 -1.75 4.57 0.27
CA PHE A 74 -0.67 4.44 1.24
C PHE A 74 -0.31 2.99 1.43
N PHE A 75 0.96 2.72 1.64
CA PHE A 75 1.47 1.50 2.22
C PHE A 75 1.71 1.70 3.71
N TYR A 76 1.43 0.68 4.51
CA TYR A 76 1.81 0.64 5.91
C TYR A 76 2.43 -0.70 6.30
N GLU A 77 3.29 -0.62 7.31
CA GLU A 77 3.95 -1.76 7.93
C GLU A 77 3.75 -1.70 9.44
N LEU A 78 3.24 -2.79 10.02
CA LEU A 78 3.11 -2.97 11.46
C LEU A 78 4.00 -4.10 11.94
N VAL A 79 4.49 -3.96 13.16
CA VAL A 79 5.11 -5.05 13.90
C VAL A 79 4.33 -5.29 15.19
N THR A 80 3.98 -6.55 15.43
CA THR A 80 3.40 -7.02 16.68
C THR A 80 4.39 -7.94 17.39
N LYS A 81 4.78 -7.62 18.62
CA LYS A 81 5.71 -8.42 19.43
C LYS A 81 5.37 -8.29 20.91
N ASP A 82 5.19 -9.41 21.61
CA ASP A 82 5.03 -9.44 23.07
C ASP A 82 4.01 -8.41 23.63
N GLY A 83 2.86 -8.27 22.97
CA GLY A 83 1.81 -7.31 23.35
C GLY A 83 2.02 -5.86 22.90
N PHE A 84 3.14 -5.54 22.26
CA PHE A 84 3.34 -4.30 21.53
C PHE A 84 2.83 -4.45 20.10
N GLU A 85 2.09 -3.46 19.61
CA GLU A 85 1.72 -3.28 18.20
C GLU A 85 2.11 -1.86 17.81
N GLY A 86 2.90 -1.70 16.74
CA GLY A 86 3.39 -0.39 16.34
C GLY A 86 3.53 -0.24 14.84
N VAL A 87 3.24 0.97 14.36
CA VAL A 87 3.50 1.40 12.97
C VAL A 87 5.00 1.61 12.77
N VAL A 88 5.57 0.86 11.84
CA VAL A 88 6.99 0.93 11.45
C VAL A 88 7.17 1.84 10.23
N SER A 89 6.27 1.74 9.26
CA SER A 89 6.26 2.58 8.07
C SER A 89 4.83 2.96 7.71
N CYS A 90 4.65 4.20 7.24
CA CYS A 90 3.43 4.69 6.60
C CYS A 90 3.85 5.62 5.47
N THR A 91 3.73 5.16 4.23
CA THR A 91 4.35 5.83 3.08
C THR A 91 3.35 5.95 1.93
N PRO A 92 3.18 7.14 1.30
CA PRO A 92 2.39 7.26 0.09
C PRO A 92 3.02 6.48 -1.06
N LEU A 93 2.16 5.93 -1.93
CA LEU A 93 2.51 5.27 -3.18
C LEU A 93 2.27 6.23 -4.36
N ASP A 94 3.10 6.12 -5.38
CA ASP A 94 2.94 6.84 -6.65
C ASP A 94 1.86 6.20 -7.56
N GLU A 95 1.29 5.07 -7.12
CA GLU A 95 0.24 4.34 -7.81
C GLU A 95 -1.09 5.10 -7.77
N PRO A 96 -1.80 5.23 -8.91
CA PRO A 96 -3.09 5.91 -8.94
C PRO A 96 -4.14 5.13 -8.16
N VAL A 97 -4.99 5.85 -7.42
CA VAL A 97 -6.18 5.26 -6.80
C VAL A 97 -7.23 5.01 -7.88
N THR A 98 -7.28 3.76 -8.37
CA THR A 98 -8.26 3.32 -9.38
C THR A 98 -9.53 2.74 -8.78
N GLU A 99 -9.53 2.42 -7.47
CA GLU A 99 -10.71 1.91 -6.77
C GLU A 99 -11.81 2.98 -6.68
N ALA A 100 -13.07 2.55 -6.66
CA ALA A 100 -14.23 3.43 -6.68
C ALA A 100 -14.20 4.43 -5.51
N TYR A 101 -13.74 5.66 -5.79
CA TYR A 101 -13.85 6.78 -4.85
C TYR A 101 -15.05 7.65 -5.24
N SER A 102 -15.75 8.16 -4.23
CA SER A 102 -16.91 9.01 -4.43
C SER A 102 -16.47 10.47 -4.47
N LEU A 103 -16.74 11.15 -5.58
CA LEU A 103 -16.60 12.60 -5.71
C LEU A 103 -18.00 13.20 -5.64
N PHE A 104 -18.33 13.99 -4.60
CA PHE A 104 -19.67 14.57 -4.42
C PHE A 104 -20.83 13.56 -4.48
N GLY A 105 -20.63 12.33 -3.98
CA GLY A 105 -21.64 11.27 -4.02
C GLY A 105 -21.77 10.54 -5.36
N LEU A 106 -20.99 10.92 -6.38
CA LEU A 106 -20.87 10.19 -7.65
C LEU A 106 -19.67 9.23 -7.57
N HIS A 107 -19.92 7.94 -7.77
CA HIS A 107 -18.85 6.94 -7.94
C HIS A 107 -18.16 7.18 -9.29
N LEU A 108 -16.97 7.81 -9.27
CA LEU A 108 -16.26 8.23 -10.48
C LEU A 108 -15.24 7.20 -11.00
N GLY A 109 -15.33 5.94 -10.57
CA GLY A 109 -14.45 4.88 -11.05
C GLY A 109 -15.10 3.51 -10.89
N TRP A 110 -14.91 2.66 -11.90
CA TRP A 110 -15.21 1.21 -11.87
C TRP A 110 -13.91 0.38 -11.82
N GLY A 111 -12.79 1.01 -11.49
CA GLY A 111 -11.50 0.36 -11.46
C GLY A 111 -11.34 -0.49 -10.20
N THR A 112 -10.57 -1.55 -10.32
CA THR A 112 -9.99 -2.27 -9.19
C THR A 112 -8.57 -1.79 -8.98
N ARG A 113 -8.12 -1.77 -7.72
CA ARG A 113 -6.70 -1.60 -7.42
C ARG A 113 -5.88 -2.65 -8.16
N ARG A 114 -4.67 -2.29 -8.61
CA ARG A 114 -3.69 -3.26 -9.14
C ARG A 114 -3.41 -4.33 -8.09
N ASP A 115 -3.23 -5.57 -8.54
CA ASP A 115 -2.82 -6.68 -7.69
C ASP A 115 -1.28 -6.71 -7.60
N GLY A 116 -0.75 -6.56 -6.39
CA GLY A 116 0.70 -6.62 -6.12
C GLY A 116 1.24 -8.01 -5.83
N SER A 117 0.40 -9.06 -5.86
CA SER A 117 0.78 -10.41 -5.45
C SER A 117 1.89 -11.02 -6.31
N SER A 118 2.08 -10.55 -7.54
CA SER A 118 3.10 -11.06 -8.45
C SER A 118 4.24 -10.06 -8.69
N ASP A 119 4.31 -8.97 -7.91
CA ASP A 119 5.33 -7.94 -8.07
C ASP A 119 6.73 -8.52 -7.86
N CYS A 120 7.57 -8.36 -8.88
CA CYS A 120 8.96 -8.75 -8.91
C CYS A 120 9.83 -7.60 -9.44
N LEU A 121 11.11 -7.58 -9.06
CA LEU A 121 12.10 -6.63 -9.56
C LEU A 121 13.04 -7.31 -10.52
N CYS A 122 13.23 -6.74 -11.70
CA CYS A 122 14.29 -7.20 -12.58
C CYS A 122 15.68 -6.98 -11.96
N ASN A 123 16.44 -8.04 -11.74
CA ASN A 123 17.76 -8.00 -11.08
C ASN A 123 18.80 -7.11 -11.79
N THR A 124 18.58 -6.77 -13.06
CA THR A 124 19.52 -5.98 -13.87
C THR A 124 19.16 -4.49 -13.91
N CYS A 125 17.88 -4.14 -13.92
CA CYS A 125 17.45 -2.74 -14.09
C CYS A 125 16.45 -2.25 -13.04
N ASN A 126 16.14 -3.08 -12.04
CA ASN A 126 15.23 -2.78 -10.92
C ASN A 126 13.84 -2.29 -11.36
N ARG A 127 13.41 -2.62 -12.59
CA ARG A 127 12.05 -2.36 -13.04
C ARG A 127 11.10 -3.42 -12.49
N LEU A 128 9.92 -2.98 -12.07
CA LEU A 128 8.81 -3.86 -11.71
C LEU A 128 8.39 -4.72 -12.91
N VAL A 129 8.17 -6.00 -12.66
CA VAL A 129 7.67 -7.01 -13.60
C VAL A 129 6.69 -7.94 -12.88
N ASP A 130 5.70 -8.46 -13.60
CA ASP A 130 4.58 -9.21 -13.01
C ASP A 130 4.88 -10.71 -12.79
N SER A 131 6.15 -11.12 -12.74
CA SER A 131 6.57 -12.51 -12.48
C SER A 131 8.07 -12.64 -12.22
N GLU A 132 8.48 -13.65 -11.46
CA GLU A 132 9.89 -14.04 -11.28
C GLU A 132 10.56 -14.55 -12.56
N VAL A 133 9.77 -15.18 -13.45
CA VAL A 133 10.27 -15.83 -14.67
C VAL A 133 9.48 -15.30 -15.85
N PRO A 134 10.14 -14.85 -16.93
CA PRO A 134 9.41 -14.44 -18.11
C PRO A 134 8.70 -15.65 -18.74
N SER A 135 7.66 -15.40 -19.54
CA SER A 135 7.01 -16.48 -20.29
C SER A 135 8.04 -17.29 -21.08
N VAL A 136 7.88 -18.62 -21.12
CA VAL A 136 8.84 -19.56 -21.73
C VAL A 136 9.33 -19.04 -23.09
N GLY A 137 10.64 -18.83 -23.20
CA GLY A 137 11.30 -18.37 -24.43
C GLY A 137 11.25 -16.86 -24.69
N LYS A 138 10.79 -16.04 -23.74
CA LYS A 138 10.74 -14.57 -23.87
C LYS A 138 11.57 -13.88 -22.78
N ALA A 139 11.98 -12.65 -23.05
CA ALA A 139 12.49 -11.73 -22.03
C ALA A 139 11.32 -10.96 -21.39
N PHE A 140 11.55 -10.38 -20.21
CA PHE A 140 10.67 -9.36 -19.64
C PHE A 140 10.54 -8.15 -20.57
N PRO A 141 9.54 -7.26 -20.36
CA PRO A 141 9.42 -6.02 -21.13
C PRO A 141 10.69 -5.14 -21.11
N CYS A 142 11.54 -5.28 -20.09
CA CYS A 142 12.83 -4.61 -19.99
C CYS A 142 13.97 -5.29 -20.78
N GLY A 143 13.74 -6.42 -21.44
CA GLY A 143 14.73 -7.17 -22.23
C GLY A 143 15.59 -8.16 -21.43
N HIS A 144 15.39 -8.29 -20.11
CA HIS A 144 16.14 -9.21 -19.24
C HIS A 144 15.34 -10.48 -18.92
N TYR A 145 15.99 -11.44 -18.26
CA TYR A 145 15.43 -12.79 -18.03
C TYR A 145 15.33 -13.20 -16.56
N LYS A 146 15.80 -12.37 -15.65
CA LYS A 146 15.82 -12.66 -14.21
C LYS A 146 15.18 -11.53 -13.42
N ALA A 147 14.29 -11.94 -12.52
CA ALA A 147 13.67 -11.06 -11.54
C ALA A 147 13.66 -11.75 -10.18
N GLU A 148 13.57 -10.95 -9.13
CA GLU A 148 13.42 -11.39 -7.75
C GLU A 148 12.09 -10.91 -7.20
N ARG A 149 11.55 -11.63 -6.22
CA ARG A 149 10.30 -11.25 -5.55
C ARG A 149 10.47 -9.87 -4.95
N PHE A 150 9.49 -8.99 -5.17
CA PHE A 150 9.54 -7.65 -4.58
C PHE A 150 9.38 -7.71 -3.06
N CYS A 151 8.45 -8.54 -2.59
CA CYS A 151 8.26 -8.80 -1.17
C CYS A 151 8.11 -10.30 -0.92
N GLN A 152 9.07 -10.92 -0.22
CA GLN A 152 9.04 -12.34 0.11
C GLN A 152 7.81 -12.72 0.95
N MET A 153 7.29 -11.78 1.74
CA MET A 153 6.12 -12.00 2.58
C MET A 153 4.81 -11.99 1.79
N CYS A 154 4.66 -11.05 0.85
CA CYS A 154 3.39 -10.83 0.14
C CYS A 154 3.29 -11.59 -1.18
N TYR A 155 4.42 -12.02 -1.76
CA TYR A 155 4.45 -12.69 -3.07
C TYR A 155 3.59 -13.96 -3.10
N LEU A 156 2.63 -14.00 -4.03
CA LEU A 156 1.56 -14.99 -4.19
C LEU A 156 0.63 -15.18 -2.98
N GLN A 157 0.74 -14.32 -1.97
CA GLN A 157 -0.05 -14.40 -0.74
C GLN A 157 -1.01 -13.22 -0.59
N SER A 158 -0.69 -12.06 -1.16
CA SER A 158 -1.43 -10.84 -0.92
C SER A 158 -1.34 -9.85 -2.08
N GLU A 159 -2.45 -9.15 -2.33
CA GLU A 159 -2.57 -8.07 -3.32
C GLU A 159 -1.96 -6.73 -2.87
N VAL A 160 -1.27 -6.70 -1.72
CA VAL A 160 -0.65 -5.48 -1.20
C VAL A 160 0.35 -4.91 -2.20
N LEU A 161 0.23 -3.61 -2.48
CA LEU A 161 1.17 -2.84 -3.27
C LEU A 161 2.26 -2.27 -2.36
N HIS A 162 3.50 -2.25 -2.83
CA HIS A 162 4.63 -1.80 -2.03
C HIS A 162 5.26 -0.53 -2.61
N PRO A 163 5.82 0.34 -1.74
CA PRO A 163 6.69 1.42 -2.18
C PRO A 163 8.04 0.85 -2.59
N SER A 164 8.95 1.68 -3.09
CA SER A 164 10.34 1.26 -3.36
C SER A 164 10.95 0.47 -2.18
N PRO A 165 11.79 -0.55 -2.41
CA PRO A 165 12.31 -1.45 -1.36
C PRO A 165 12.93 -0.73 -0.16
N GLU A 166 13.46 0.46 -0.33
CA GLU A 166 14.07 1.27 0.74
C GLU A 166 13.04 1.82 1.75
N LYS A 167 11.75 1.83 1.43
CA LYS A 167 10.67 2.50 2.20
C LYS A 167 9.88 1.58 3.15
N PHE A 168 10.24 0.30 3.23
CA PHE A 168 9.68 -0.64 4.21
C PHE A 168 10.78 -1.48 4.86
N ALA A 169 10.56 -2.06 6.04
CA ALA A 169 11.61 -2.70 6.82
C ALA A 169 11.72 -4.21 6.54
N PHE A 170 10.60 -4.92 6.40
CA PHE A 170 10.54 -6.37 6.39
C PHE A 170 10.13 -6.97 5.05
N GLY A 171 10.65 -8.15 4.72
CA GLY A 171 10.21 -8.92 3.56
C GLY A 171 10.86 -8.52 2.23
N LYS A 172 12.00 -7.83 2.23
CA LYS A 172 12.89 -7.69 1.07
C LYS A 172 13.60 -9.01 0.79
#